data_AF-A0A927KHR3-F1
#
_entry.id   AF-A0A927KHR3-F1
#
_cell.length_a   1.000
_cell.length_b   1.000
_cell.length_c   1.000
_cell.angle_alpha   90.00
_cell.angle_beta   90.00
_cell.angle_gamma   90.00
#
_symmetry.space_group_name_H-M   'P 1'
#
loop_
_entity.id
_entity.type
_entity.pdbx_description
1 polymer ?
#
loop_
_entity_poly.entity_id
_entity_poly.type
_entity_poly.pdbx_seq_one_letter_code
_entity_poly.pdbx_strand_id
1 'polypeptide(L)' 'MSSRKSTQRSSAASKAVGVLTSDQINRDLAAFRKAGGRIEVLGNTRVLTRVDEPAKKGGKGGA' A
#
# COMPACT_ATOMS: atom_id res chain seq x y z
N MET A 1 11.52 -15.84 46.19
CA MET A 1 10.88 -16.16 44.90
C MET A 1 9.86 -15.08 44.59
N SER A 2 10.08 -14.22 43.59
CA SER A 2 9.05 -13.26 43.17
C SER A 2 9.13 -13.05 41.66
N SER A 3 8.12 -13.56 40.96
CA SER A 3 7.96 -13.59 39.52
C SER A 3 7.49 -12.23 39.02
N ARG A 4 8.30 -11.59 38.15
CA ARG A 4 7.79 -10.57 37.23
C ARG A 4 7.76 -11.16 35.84
N LYS A 5 6.64 -11.81 35.51
CA LYS A 5 6.24 -12.17 34.14
C LYS A 5 6.14 -10.86 33.34
N SER A 6 7.23 -10.49 32.68
CA SER A 6 7.28 -9.36 31.74
C SER A 6 6.30 -9.63 30.60
N THR A 7 5.23 -8.85 30.56
CA THR A 7 4.25 -8.80 29.49
C THR A 7 4.91 -8.39 28.17
N GLN A 8 5.09 -9.39 27.30
CA GLN A 8 4.98 -9.36 25.84
C GLN A 8 4.91 -7.96 25.18
N ARG A 9 6.05 -7.44 24.71
CA ARG A 9 6.08 -6.44 23.61
C ARG A 9 6.26 -7.17 22.29
N SER A 10 5.20 -7.81 21.81
CA SER A 10 5.12 -8.33 20.45
C SER A 10 4.43 -7.29 19.57
N SER A 11 5.19 -6.36 19.02
CA SER A 11 4.71 -5.56 17.89
C SER A 11 5.84 -5.25 16.92
N ALA A 12 6.70 -6.24 16.66
CA ALA A 12 7.29 -6.36 15.34
C ALA A 12 6.22 -7.00 14.47
N ALA A 13 5.32 -6.18 13.91
CA ALA A 13 4.47 -6.59 12.82
C ALA A 13 5.40 -7.06 11.70
N SER A 14 5.58 -8.37 11.60
CA SER A 14 6.32 -9.00 10.52
C SER A 14 5.69 -8.53 9.22
N LYS A 15 6.45 -7.79 8.43
CA LYS A 15 6.09 -7.30 7.09
C LYS A 15 5.90 -8.51 6.18
N ALA A 16 4.74 -9.15 6.25
CA ALA A 16 4.31 -10.08 5.23
C ALA A 16 4.04 -9.23 3.98
N VAL A 17 4.99 -9.23 3.04
CA VAL A 17 4.80 -8.69 1.69
C VAL A 17 3.91 -9.68 0.93
N GLY A 18 2.68 -9.85 1.41
CA GLY A 18 1.63 -10.55 0.70
C GLY A 18 1.03 -9.63 -0.36
N VAL A 19 0.41 -10.23 -1.38
CA VAL A 19 -0.39 -9.49 -2.35
C VAL A 19 -1.48 -8.73 -1.58
N LEU A 20 -1.42 -7.40 -1.61
CA LEU A 20 -2.43 -6.53 -1.04
C LEU A 20 -3.73 -6.70 -1.82
N THR A 21 -4.77 -7.20 -1.15
CA THR A 21 -6.10 -7.34 -1.75
C THR A 21 -7.03 -6.22 -1.30
N SER A 22 -8.05 -5.92 -2.10
CA SER A 22 -9.06 -4.91 -1.77
C SER A 22 -9.75 -5.20 -0.43
N ASP A 23 -10.05 -6.47 -0.14
CA ASP A 23 -10.72 -6.88 1.11
C ASP A 23 -9.85 -6.63 2.34
N GLN A 24 -8.53 -6.82 2.23
CA GLN A 24 -7.58 -6.50 3.30
C GLN A 24 -7.55 -5.00 3.55
N ILE A 25 -7.42 -4.20 2.49
CA ILE A 25 -7.40 -2.73 2.59
C ILE A 25 -8.69 -2.23 3.26
N ASN A 26 -9.86 -2.75 2.88
CA ASN A 26 -11.14 -2.38 3.48
C ASN A 26 -11.21 -2.69 4.97
N ARG A 27 -10.71 -3.86 5.38
CA ARG A 27 -10.64 -4.27 6.78
C ARG A 27 -9.74 -3.34 7.59
N ASP A 28 -8.58 -2.99 7.05
CA ASP A 28 -7.61 -2.12 7.71
C ASP A 28 -8.14 -0.69 7.84
N LEU A 29 -8.81 -0.18 6.79
CA LEU A 29 -9.48 1.12 6.83
C LEU A 29 -10.58 1.16 7.91
N ALA A 30 -11.37 0.09 8.05
CA ALA A 30 -12.39 0.00 9.08
C ALA A 30 -11.78 -0.03 10.49
N ALA A 31 -10.71 -0.80 10.69
CA ALA A 31 -9.99 -0.86 11.97
C ALA A 31 -9.38 0.49 12.33
N PHE A 32 -8.77 1.19 11.37
CA PHE A 32 -8.19 2.52 11.57
C PHE A 32 -9.25 3.56 11.98
N ARG A 33 -10.40 3.58 11.28
CA ARG A 33 -11.52 4.47 11.62
C ARG A 33 -12.08 4.17 13.01
N LYS A 34 -12.23 2.88 13.38
CA LYS A 34 -12.70 2.46 14.71
C LYS A 34 -11.77 2.91 15.83
N ALA A 35 -10.46 2.98 15.56
CA ALA A 35 -9.47 3.50 16.50
C ALA A 35 -9.48 5.04 16.63
N GLY A 36 -10.36 5.74 15.90
CA GLY A 36 -10.46 7.21 15.90
C GLY A 36 -9.55 7.90 14.88
N GLY A 37 -8.90 7.14 13.99
CA GLY A 37 -8.07 7.69 12.94
C GLY A 37 -8.88 8.44 11.87
N ARG A 38 -8.33 9.54 11.36
CA ARG A 38 -8.86 10.30 10.23
C ARG A 38 -7.84 10.35 9.09
N ILE A 39 -8.34 10.22 7.86
CA ILE A 39 -7.53 10.35 6.65
C ILE A 39 -7.87 11.70 6.05
N GLU A 40 -6.86 12.57 5.94
CA GLU A 40 -6.99 13.90 5.37
C GLU A 40 -6.10 14.02 4.13
N VAL A 41 -6.59 14.74 3.11
CA VAL A 41 -5.85 14.98 1.86
C VAL A 41 -5.12 16.31 2.01
N LEU A 42 -3.79 16.25 2.16
CA LEU A 42 -2.95 17.43 2.37
C LEU A 42 -2.57 18.16 1.06
N GLY A 43 -2.82 17.52 -0.08
CA GLY A 43 -2.49 18.05 -1.40
C GLY A 43 -2.49 16.94 -2.45
N ASN A 44 -2.30 17.31 -3.71
CA ASN A 44 -2.19 16.35 -4.80
C ASN A 44 -0.73 16.22 -5.25
N THR A 45 -0.13 15.05 -5.03
CA THR A 45 1.21 14.74 -5.58
C THR A 45 1.07 14.48 -7.07
N ARG A 46 1.79 15.23 -7.91
CA ARG A 46 1.82 14.97 -9.36
C ARG A 46 2.38 13.57 -9.61
N VAL A 47 1.56 12.70 -10.21
CA VAL A 47 1.97 11.34 -10.56
C VAL A 47 2.71 11.40 -11.89
N LEU A 48 3.85 10.71 -12.00
CA LEU A 48 4.49 10.48 -13.30
C LEU A 48 3.61 9.51 -14.08
N THR A 49 2.97 9.99 -15.15
CA THR A 49 2.24 9.12 -16.08
C THR A 49 3.27 8.24 -16.78
N ARG A 50 3.02 6.92 -16.84
CA ARG A 50 3.81 6.07 -17.75
C ARG A 50 3.56 6.58 -19.15
N VAL A 51 4.62 7.00 -19.84
CA VAL A 51 4.55 7.27 -21.27
C VAL A 51 4.47 5.91 -21.93
N ASP A 52 3.33 5.58 -22.54
CA ASP A 52 3.27 4.44 -23.44
C ASP A 52 4.31 4.67 -24.54
N GLU A 53 5.29 3.77 -24.67
CA GLU A 53 6.23 3.82 -25.79
C GLU A 53 5.41 3.84 -27.08
N PRO A 54 5.66 4.79 -28.00
CA PRO A 54 4.90 4.83 -29.24
C PRO A 54 5.08 3.49 -29.94
N ALA A 55 3.96 2.81 -30.18
CA ALA A 55 3.92 1.53 -30.88
C ALA A 55 4.90 1.56 -32.05
N LYS A 56 5.92 0.70 -31.99
CA LYS A 56 6.99 0.55 -32.97
C LYS A 56 6.39 0.62 -34.38
N LYS A 57 6.55 1.78 -35.04
CA LYS A 57 6.00 2.04 -36.37
C LYS A 57 6.60 1.00 -37.32
N GLY A 58 5.76 0.06 -37.77
CA GLY A 58 6.12 -0.96 -38.75
C GLY A 58 6.77 -0.33 -39.97
N GLY A 59 7.84 -0.96 -40.43
CA GLY A 59 8.67 -0.48 -41.51
C GLY A 59 7.94 -0.38 -42.86
N LYS A 60 8.24 0.71 -43.55
CA LYS A 60 8.51 0.85 -45.00
C LYS A 60 7.78 -0.10 -45.97
N GLY A 61 6.93 0.49 -46.79
CA GLY A 61 6.48 -0.03 -48.09
C GLY A 61 5.80 1.08 -48.89
N GLY A 62 6.60 1.93 -49.52
CA GLY A 62 6.14 2.85 -50.57
C GLY A 62 6.52 2.31 -51.94
N ALA A 63 5.77 2.81 -52.93
CA ALA A 63 5.65 2.39 -54.34
C ALA A 63 4.61 1.29 -54.57
#